data_AF-A0A803RBR0-F1
#
_entry.id   AF-A0A803RBR0-F1
#
_cell.length_a   1.000
_cell.length_b   1.000
_cell.length_c   1.000
_cell.angle_alpha   90.00
_cell.angle_beta   90.00
_cell.angle_gamma   90.00
#
_symmetry.space_group_name_H-M   'P 1'
#
loop_
_entity.id
_entity.type
_entity.pdbx_description
1 polymer ?
#
loop_
_entity_poly.entity_id
_entity_poly.type
_entity_poly.pdbx_seq_one_letter_code
_entity_poly.pdbx_strand_id
1 'polypeptide(L)'
;MAPGKTRSIVCSARNFFQFTMPGPAWWQLVPRWHEHWTSNKVYDGDMIVLQGQEKIFLSKSMEGSTDVNKEYTKLTFTPTQADRFVLAFRNWLRRHGNSQPEWFGTSSQQPLPSTVLSKHEMLDRFEQHTLKCSSCKGAYTAFQTWQKVLIGATVGFCAAAGIPSRIEYRILLAGFAILSAGLAYALNELQKNFVFVDYVHADID
;
A
#
# COMPACT_ATOMS: atom_id res chain seq x y z
N MET A 1 -17.01 -10.28 -9.13
CA MET A 1 -16.62 -8.85 -9.10
C MET A 1 -17.52 -8.10 -10.07
N ALA A 2 -17.71 -6.80 -9.88
CA ALA A 2 -18.53 -5.94 -10.74
C ALA A 2 -17.66 -4.77 -11.26
N PRO A 3 -18.07 -4.05 -12.31
CA PRO A 3 -17.32 -2.88 -12.77
C PRO A 3 -17.02 -1.88 -11.65
N GLY A 4 -15.82 -1.30 -11.68
CA GLY A 4 -15.33 -0.38 -10.64
C GLY A 4 -15.02 -1.03 -9.28
N LYS A 5 -15.12 -2.37 -9.17
CA LYS A 5 -14.71 -3.13 -7.99
C LYS A 5 -13.65 -4.15 -8.36
N THR A 6 -12.43 -3.90 -7.93
CA THR A 6 -11.29 -4.79 -8.14
C THR A 6 -10.68 -5.19 -6.80
N ARG A 7 -10.29 -6.45 -6.68
CA ARG A 7 -9.44 -6.93 -5.58
C ARG A 7 -8.16 -7.48 -6.16
N SER A 8 -7.04 -6.79 -5.91
CA SER A 8 -5.72 -7.30 -6.25
C SER A 8 -5.22 -8.22 -5.14
N ILE A 9 -4.66 -9.37 -5.51
CA ILE A 9 -4.04 -10.32 -4.59
C ILE A 9 -2.68 -10.66 -5.19
N VAL A 10 -1.61 -10.30 -4.48
CA VAL A 10 -0.24 -10.60 -4.88
C VAL A 10 0.32 -11.74 -4.05
N CYS A 11 0.93 -12.69 -4.75
CA CYS A 11 1.65 -13.80 -4.13
C CYS A 11 3.15 -13.53 -4.21
N SER A 12 3.83 -13.40 -3.06
CA SER A 12 5.29 -13.22 -3.02
C SER A 12 6.00 -14.50 -3.46
N ALA A 13 7.04 -14.34 -4.29
CA ALA A 13 7.92 -15.45 -4.68
C ALA A 13 8.55 -16.14 -3.45
N ARG A 14 8.71 -15.41 -2.33
CA ARG A 14 9.16 -15.96 -1.04
C ARG A 14 8.33 -17.15 -0.55
N ASN A 15 7.07 -17.27 -0.96
CA ASN A 15 6.23 -18.42 -0.63
C ASN A 15 6.76 -19.74 -1.21
N PHE A 16 7.60 -19.66 -2.24
CA PHE A 16 8.22 -20.81 -2.91
C PHE A 16 9.70 -20.96 -2.56
N PHE A 17 10.24 -20.12 -1.67
CA PHE A 17 11.63 -20.20 -1.28
C PHE A 17 11.85 -21.40 -0.36
N GLN A 18 12.55 -22.40 -0.87
CA GLN A 18 13.02 -23.55 -0.10
C GLN A 18 14.45 -23.32 0.41
N PHE A 19 14.94 -24.20 1.28
CA PHE A 19 16.32 -24.16 1.79
C PHE A 19 17.38 -24.19 0.67
N THR A 20 17.02 -24.69 -0.51
CA THR A 20 17.89 -24.82 -1.68
C THR A 20 17.90 -23.60 -2.60
N MET A 21 17.19 -22.51 -2.25
CA MET A 21 17.18 -21.30 -3.10
C MET A 21 18.60 -20.72 -3.22
N PRO A 22 19.13 -20.54 -4.44
CA PRO A 22 20.46 -20.01 -4.65
C PRO A 22 20.52 -18.53 -4.23
N GLY A 23 21.65 -18.12 -3.64
CA GLY A 23 21.89 -16.74 -3.21
C GLY A 23 21.74 -16.53 -1.70
N PRO A 24 21.88 -15.27 -1.23
CA PRO A 24 21.85 -14.95 0.19
C PRO A 24 20.44 -15.13 0.77
N ALA A 25 20.33 -15.78 1.93
CA ALA A 25 19.07 -16.12 2.61
C ALA A 25 18.39 -14.93 3.32
N TRP A 26 18.32 -13.76 2.67
CA TRP A 26 17.76 -12.52 3.21
C TRP A 26 16.31 -12.70 3.70
N TRP A 27 15.54 -13.59 3.07
CA TRP A 27 14.16 -13.90 3.42
C TRP A 27 14.02 -14.58 4.79
N GLN A 28 15.10 -14.97 5.45
CA GLN A 28 15.05 -15.48 6.82
C GLN A 28 15.09 -14.34 7.84
N LEU A 29 15.70 -13.20 7.49
CA LEU A 29 15.88 -12.06 8.37
C LEU A 29 14.84 -10.96 8.13
N VAL A 30 14.45 -10.76 6.86
CA VAL A 30 13.46 -9.73 6.51
C VAL A 30 12.06 -10.26 6.85
N PRO A 31 11.29 -9.57 7.68
CA PRO A 31 9.94 -10.01 8.03
C PRO A 31 8.98 -9.80 6.85
N ARG A 32 7.97 -10.67 6.73
CA ARG A 32 7.02 -10.66 5.60
C ARG A 32 6.29 -9.33 5.43
N TRP A 33 5.93 -8.68 6.53
CA TRP A 33 5.26 -7.39 6.49
C TRP A 33 6.11 -6.29 5.83
N HIS A 34 7.44 -6.41 5.84
CA HIS A 34 8.34 -5.43 5.24
C HIS A 34 8.29 -5.50 3.70
N GLU A 35 8.24 -6.70 3.12
CA GLU A 35 8.01 -6.87 1.68
C GLU A 35 6.67 -6.27 1.24
N HIS A 36 5.65 -6.37 2.10
CA HIS A 36 4.34 -5.80 1.82
C HIS A 36 4.35 -4.26 1.84
N TRP A 37 5.23 -3.61 2.61
CA TRP A 37 5.40 -2.16 2.50
C TRP A 37 5.86 -1.74 1.10
N THR A 38 6.84 -2.44 0.54
CA THR A 38 7.30 -2.17 -0.83
C THR A 38 6.17 -2.39 -1.84
N SER A 39 5.38 -3.44 -1.67
CA SER A 39 4.23 -3.70 -2.54
C SER A 39 3.17 -2.59 -2.44
N ASN A 40 2.85 -2.13 -1.22
CA ASN A 40 1.91 -1.03 -1.02
C ASN A 40 2.37 0.28 -1.64
N LYS A 41 3.69 0.58 -1.65
CA LYS A 41 4.21 1.76 -2.35
C LYS A 41 3.89 1.75 -3.85
N VAL A 42 3.96 0.59 -4.49
CA VAL A 42 3.58 0.43 -5.90
C VAL A 42 2.07 0.68 -6.07
N TYR A 43 1.26 0.06 -5.22
CA TYR A 43 -0.20 0.25 -5.25
C TYR A 43 -0.61 1.70 -5.04
N ASP A 44 0.03 2.43 -4.13
CA ASP A 44 -0.29 3.83 -3.87
C ASP A 44 -0.07 4.70 -5.12
N GLY A 45 0.99 4.41 -5.89
CA GLY A 45 1.25 5.11 -7.14
C GLY A 45 0.29 4.75 -8.26
N ASP A 46 0.01 3.46 -8.42
CA ASP A 46 -0.91 2.98 -9.45
C ASP A 46 -2.33 3.46 -9.18
N MET A 47 -2.79 3.51 -7.92
CA MET A 47 -4.18 3.80 -7.59
C MET A 47 -4.61 5.20 -8.04
N ILE A 48 -3.73 6.20 -7.91
CA ILE A 48 -4.00 7.58 -8.35
C ILE A 48 -4.15 7.63 -9.88
N VAL A 49 -3.25 6.96 -10.59
CA VAL A 49 -3.28 6.90 -12.06
C VAL A 49 -4.52 6.15 -12.55
N LEU A 50 -4.84 5.00 -11.94
CA LEU A 50 -5.98 4.17 -12.29
C LEU A 50 -7.31 4.89 -12.05
N GLN A 51 -7.46 5.61 -10.93
CA GLN A 51 -8.66 6.42 -10.67
C GLN A 51 -8.83 7.52 -11.73
N GLY A 52 -7.75 8.22 -12.08
CA GLY A 52 -7.77 9.24 -13.12
C GLY A 52 -8.16 8.68 -14.49
N GLN A 53 -7.59 7.55 -14.87
CA GLN A 53 -7.93 6.84 -16.12
C GLN A 53 -9.39 6.40 -16.13
N GLU A 54 -9.89 5.84 -15.03
CA GLU A 54 -11.27 5.39 -14.91
C GLU A 54 -12.26 6.55 -15.05
N LYS A 55 -11.96 7.70 -14.44
CA LYS A 55 -12.76 8.93 -14.59
C LYS A 55 -12.84 9.39 -16.04
N ILE A 56 -11.71 9.37 -16.76
CA ILE A 56 -11.66 9.75 -18.18
C ILE A 56 -12.47 8.76 -19.02
N PHE A 57 -12.26 7.46 -18.86
CA PHE A 57 -12.97 6.44 -19.64
C PHE A 57 -14.47 6.45 -19.37
N LEU A 58 -14.90 6.64 -18.12
CA LEU A 58 -16.31 6.77 -17.78
C LEU A 58 -16.95 7.98 -18.46
N SER A 59 -16.29 9.16 -18.41
CA SER A 59 -16.81 10.36 -19.07
C SER A 59 -17.03 10.16 -20.57
N LYS A 60 -16.10 9.48 -21.25
CA LYS A 60 -16.17 9.19 -22.69
C LYS A 60 -17.21 8.13 -23.03
N SER A 61 -17.38 7.13 -22.17
CA SER A 61 -18.44 6.14 -22.30
C SER A 61 -19.84 6.78 -22.17
N MET A 62 -20.01 7.76 -21.29
CA MET A 62 -21.28 8.47 -21.08
C MET A 62 -21.61 9.44 -22.23
N GLU A 63 -20.62 10.15 -22.79
CA GLU A 63 -20.81 11.12 -23.88
C GLU A 63 -21.22 10.47 -25.21
N GLY A 64 -20.76 9.24 -25.50
CA GLY A 64 -20.87 8.65 -26.83
C GLY A 64 -21.47 7.25 -26.93
N SER A 65 -21.87 6.62 -25.81
CA SER A 65 -22.25 5.19 -25.77
C SER A 65 -21.19 4.30 -26.46
N THR A 66 -19.92 4.67 -26.29
CA THR A 66 -18.78 4.06 -26.99
C THR A 66 -18.15 2.95 -26.17
N ASP A 67 -17.85 1.82 -26.82
CA ASP A 67 -17.04 0.76 -26.24
C ASP A 67 -15.58 1.25 -26.10
N VAL A 68 -15.17 1.51 -24.85
CA VAL A 68 -13.82 2.00 -24.50
C VAL A 68 -12.72 1.13 -25.09
N ASN A 69 -12.92 -0.19 -25.19
CA ASN A 69 -11.91 -1.08 -25.77
C ASN A 69 -11.83 -0.96 -27.29
N LYS A 70 -12.94 -0.68 -27.99
CA LYS A 70 -12.92 -0.42 -29.43
C LYS A 70 -12.23 0.89 -29.77
N GLU A 71 -12.44 1.91 -28.95
CA GLU A 71 -11.95 3.27 -29.15
C GLU A 71 -10.64 3.55 -28.40
N TYR A 72 -10.02 2.53 -27.79
CA TYR A 72 -8.89 2.70 -26.87
C TYR A 72 -7.74 3.53 -27.47
N THR A 73 -7.36 3.28 -28.72
CA THR A 73 -6.29 4.02 -29.42
C THR A 73 -6.67 5.47 -29.74
N LYS A 74 -7.96 5.81 -29.79
CA LYS A 74 -8.41 7.20 -29.91
C LYS A 74 -8.46 7.90 -28.54
N LEU A 75 -8.79 7.15 -27.48
CA LEU A 75 -8.88 7.65 -26.12
C LEU A 75 -7.52 7.78 -25.42
N THR A 76 -6.52 7.03 -25.85
CA THR A 76 -5.18 6.99 -25.25
C THR A 76 -4.10 7.30 -26.27
N PHE A 77 -3.10 8.07 -25.85
CA PHE A 77 -1.96 8.40 -26.69
C PHE A 77 -0.91 7.28 -26.59
N THR A 78 -0.80 6.46 -27.63
CA THR A 78 0.10 5.29 -27.71
C THR A 78 1.03 5.38 -28.94
N PRO A 79 1.89 6.42 -29.02
CA PRO A 79 2.60 6.75 -30.25
C PRO A 79 3.87 5.91 -30.49
N THR A 80 4.35 5.17 -29.49
CA THR A 80 5.69 4.56 -29.52
C THR A 80 5.65 3.07 -29.82
N GLN A 81 6.80 2.51 -30.21
CA GLN A 81 6.95 1.06 -30.36
C GLN A 81 6.79 0.31 -29.02
N ALA A 82 7.04 0.96 -27.87
CA ALA A 82 6.87 0.36 -26.55
C ALA A 82 5.40 0.04 -26.24
N ASP A 83 4.46 0.78 -26.84
CA ASP A 83 3.02 0.61 -26.63
C ASP A 83 2.44 -0.62 -27.35
N ARG A 84 3.23 -1.28 -28.21
CA ARG A 84 2.76 -2.40 -29.04
C ARG A 84 2.15 -3.53 -28.23
N PHE A 85 2.70 -3.84 -27.07
CA PHE A 85 2.14 -4.91 -26.22
C PHE A 85 0.78 -4.52 -25.63
N VAL A 86 0.61 -3.25 -25.23
CA VAL A 86 -0.67 -2.73 -24.75
C VAL A 86 -1.74 -2.84 -25.85
N LEU A 87 -1.41 -2.41 -27.07
CA LEU A 87 -2.32 -2.49 -28.22
C LEU A 87 -2.64 -3.94 -28.60
N ALA A 88 -1.64 -4.82 -28.61
CA ALA A 88 -1.82 -6.25 -28.88
C ALA A 88 -2.74 -6.90 -27.84
N PHE A 89 -2.54 -6.60 -26.55
CA PHE A 89 -3.39 -7.08 -25.47
C PHE A 89 -4.84 -6.59 -25.62
N ARG A 90 -5.05 -5.29 -25.90
CA ARG A 90 -6.40 -4.73 -26.13
C ARG A 90 -7.09 -5.37 -27.33
N ASN A 91 -6.35 -5.63 -28.41
CA ASN A 91 -6.86 -6.36 -29.58
C ASN A 91 -7.27 -7.80 -29.24
N TRP A 92 -6.43 -8.50 -28.47
CA TRP A 92 -6.74 -9.84 -27.99
C TRP A 92 -7.99 -9.84 -27.10
N LEU A 93 -8.10 -8.92 -26.15
CA LEU A 93 -9.26 -8.80 -25.26
C LEU A 93 -10.56 -8.55 -26.04
N ARG A 94 -10.52 -7.70 -27.07
CA ARG A 94 -11.69 -7.49 -27.96
C ARG A 94 -12.11 -8.75 -28.70
N ARG A 95 -11.14 -9.51 -29.23
CA ARG A 95 -11.40 -10.68 -30.08
C ARG A 95 -11.82 -11.91 -29.27
N HIS A 96 -11.26 -12.07 -28.07
CA HIS A 96 -11.37 -13.31 -27.31
C HIS A 96 -12.06 -13.14 -25.94
N GLY A 97 -12.17 -11.92 -25.43
CA GLY A 97 -12.78 -11.63 -24.13
C GLY A 97 -13.92 -10.62 -24.20
N ASN A 98 -14.69 -10.60 -25.30
CA ASN A 98 -15.90 -9.77 -25.44
C ASN A 98 -15.71 -8.28 -25.08
N SER A 99 -14.51 -7.72 -25.29
CA SER A 99 -14.15 -6.36 -24.88
C SER A 99 -14.23 -6.08 -23.36
N GLN A 100 -14.45 -7.06 -22.49
CA GLN A 100 -14.56 -6.83 -21.04
C GLN A 100 -14.42 -8.13 -20.23
N PRO A 101 -14.00 -8.06 -18.96
CA PRO A 101 -14.12 -9.20 -18.05
C PRO A 101 -15.57 -9.70 -17.96
N GLU A 102 -15.76 -10.99 -17.77
CA GLU A 102 -17.05 -11.55 -17.44
C GLU A 102 -17.41 -11.19 -16.00
N TRP A 103 -18.22 -10.14 -15.84
CA TRP A 103 -18.64 -9.67 -14.53
C TRP A 103 -19.69 -10.59 -13.93
N PHE A 104 -19.60 -10.80 -12.61
CA PHE A 104 -20.57 -11.62 -11.88
C PHE A 104 -21.77 -10.75 -11.50
N GLY A 105 -22.97 -11.13 -11.98
CA GLY A 105 -24.23 -10.42 -11.74
C GLY A 105 -24.51 -9.30 -12.75
N THR A 106 -25.63 -8.61 -12.57
CA THR A 106 -26.02 -7.48 -13.42
C THR A 106 -25.16 -6.25 -13.12
N SER A 107 -24.41 -5.78 -14.11
CA SER A 107 -23.73 -4.50 -14.06
C SER A 107 -24.77 -3.38 -14.03
N SER A 108 -24.93 -2.71 -12.89
CA SER A 108 -25.81 -1.54 -12.80
C SER A 108 -25.16 -0.32 -13.44
N GLN A 109 -25.97 0.64 -13.92
CA GLN A 109 -25.51 1.94 -14.44
C GLN A 109 -25.07 2.91 -13.33
N GLN A 110 -24.74 2.40 -12.14
CA GLN A 110 -24.32 3.24 -11.02
C GLN A 110 -22.91 3.79 -11.27
N PRO A 111 -22.60 5.01 -10.79
CA PRO A 111 -21.25 5.55 -10.85
C PRO A 111 -20.26 4.61 -10.20
N LEU A 112 -19.11 4.42 -10.85
CA LEU A 112 -18.08 3.49 -10.39
C LEU A 112 -17.50 3.96 -9.06
N PRO A 113 -17.39 3.11 -8.02
CA PRO A 113 -17.00 3.52 -6.67
C PRO A 113 -15.67 4.28 -6.60
N SER A 114 -14.71 3.93 -7.45
CA SER A 114 -13.42 4.60 -7.51
C SER A 114 -13.54 6.09 -7.87
N THR A 115 -14.54 6.50 -8.66
CA THR A 115 -14.69 7.90 -9.12
C THR A 115 -15.08 8.91 -8.04
N VAL A 116 -15.48 8.43 -6.86
CA VAL A 116 -15.92 9.28 -5.74
C VAL A 116 -14.92 9.31 -4.58
N LEU A 117 -13.87 8.47 -4.62
CA LEU A 117 -12.90 8.39 -3.52
C LEU A 117 -12.02 9.64 -3.47
N SER A 118 -11.84 10.18 -2.25
CA SER A 118 -10.76 11.11 -1.95
C SER A 118 -9.40 10.41 -2.01
N LYS A 119 -8.32 11.19 -2.16
CA LYS A 119 -6.95 10.67 -2.09
C LYS A 119 -6.71 9.89 -0.78
N HIS A 120 -7.28 10.36 0.32
CA HIS A 120 -7.12 9.70 1.62
C HIS A 120 -7.77 8.32 1.65
N GLU A 121 -9.01 8.18 1.17
CA GLU A 121 -9.69 6.89 1.10
C GLU A 121 -8.99 5.93 0.13
N MET A 122 -8.46 6.48 -0.97
CA MET A 122 -7.74 5.73 -1.97
C MET A 122 -6.40 5.18 -1.48
N LEU A 123 -5.69 5.90 -0.61
CA LEU A 123 -4.38 5.48 -0.07
C LEU A 123 -4.49 4.90 1.35
N ASP A 124 -5.71 4.55 1.78
CA ASP A 124 -5.95 3.88 3.05
C ASP A 124 -5.47 2.42 2.99
N ARG A 125 -4.20 2.23 3.32
CA ARG A 125 -3.58 0.91 3.43
C ARG A 125 -4.17 0.09 4.57
N PHE A 126 -4.73 0.74 5.61
CA PHE A 126 -5.27 0.03 6.75
C PHE A 126 -6.47 -0.82 6.33
N GLU A 127 -7.45 -0.17 5.72
CA GLU A 127 -8.66 -0.84 5.24
C GLU A 127 -8.36 -1.74 4.06
N GLN A 128 -7.51 -1.34 3.12
CA GLN A 128 -7.24 -2.16 1.94
C GLN A 128 -6.46 -3.43 2.26
N HIS A 129 -5.51 -3.37 3.20
CA HIS A 129 -4.56 -4.45 3.42
C HIS A 129 -4.35 -4.81 4.90
N THR A 130 -3.93 -3.86 5.74
CA THR A 130 -3.46 -4.16 7.10
C THR A 130 -4.50 -4.90 7.94
N LEU A 131 -5.78 -4.52 7.86
CA LEU A 131 -6.85 -5.17 8.61
C LEU A 131 -7.05 -6.65 8.22
N LYS A 132 -6.75 -6.99 6.95
CA LYS A 132 -7.01 -8.30 6.33
C LYS A 132 -5.78 -9.21 6.36
N CYS A 133 -4.57 -8.65 6.30
CA CYS A 133 -3.32 -9.41 6.28
C CYS A 133 -2.83 -9.71 7.70
N SER A 134 -2.75 -10.99 8.08
CA SER A 134 -2.30 -11.40 9.42
C SER A 134 -0.89 -10.89 9.77
N SER A 135 0.04 -10.92 8.80
CA SER A 135 1.42 -10.44 9.02
C SER A 135 1.49 -8.93 9.25
N CYS A 136 0.75 -8.14 8.48
CA CYS A 136 0.76 -6.68 8.62
C CYS A 136 -0.03 -6.24 9.84
N LYS A 137 -1.18 -6.88 10.12
CA LYS A 137 -1.96 -6.65 11.33
C LYS A 137 -1.14 -6.92 12.59
N GLY A 138 -0.45 -8.08 12.64
CA GLY A 138 0.41 -8.44 13.77
C GLY A 138 1.54 -7.44 13.99
N ALA A 139 2.20 -7.00 12.91
CA ALA A 139 3.25 -5.99 12.98
C ALA A 139 2.72 -4.63 13.48
N TYR A 140 1.60 -4.17 12.92
CA TYR A 140 0.93 -2.94 13.32
C TYR A 140 0.57 -2.94 14.82
N THR A 141 -0.04 -4.02 15.30
CA THR A 141 -0.39 -4.17 16.72
C THR A 141 0.86 -4.23 17.60
N ALA A 142 1.92 -4.93 17.16
CA ALA A 142 3.18 -4.97 17.90
C ALA A 142 3.81 -3.58 18.02
N PHE A 143 3.84 -2.79 16.94
CA PHE A 143 4.37 -1.43 16.97
C PHE A 143 3.56 -0.53 17.90
N GLN A 144 2.23 -0.59 17.86
CA GLN A 144 1.38 0.15 18.82
C GLN A 144 1.66 -0.25 20.27
N THR A 145 1.77 -1.54 20.55
CA THR A 145 2.01 -2.03 21.92
C THR A 145 3.38 -1.57 22.43
N TRP A 146 4.44 -1.78 21.64
CA TRP A 146 5.79 -1.39 22.01
C TRP A 146 5.96 0.13 22.12
N GLN A 147 5.30 0.90 21.26
CA GLN A 147 5.26 2.36 21.38
C GLN A 147 4.69 2.78 22.74
N LYS A 148 3.55 2.22 23.16
CA LYS A 148 2.94 2.52 24.47
C LYS A 148 3.84 2.11 25.64
N VAL A 149 4.46 0.92 25.55
CA VAL A 149 5.41 0.44 26.55
C VAL A 149 6.61 1.38 26.67
N LEU A 150 7.18 1.83 25.55
CA LEU A 150 8.32 2.74 25.52
C LEU A 150 7.97 4.15 26.01
N ILE A 151 6.77 4.64 25.71
CA ILE A 151 6.25 5.89 26.30
C ILE A 151 6.14 5.74 27.82
N GLY A 152 5.56 4.64 28.31
CA GLY A 152 5.49 4.36 29.74
C GLY A 152 6.87 4.27 30.40
N ALA A 153 7.82 3.60 29.75
CA ALA A 153 9.21 3.52 30.20
C ALA A 153 9.87 4.91 30.26
N THR A 154 9.64 5.74 29.24
CA THR A 154 10.15 7.12 29.20
C THR A 154 9.66 7.92 30.42
N VAL A 155 8.35 7.88 30.69
CA VAL A 155 7.77 8.56 31.85
C VAL A 155 8.36 8.01 33.15
N GLY A 156 8.49 6.69 33.28
CA GLY A 156 9.06 6.04 34.45
C GLY A 156 10.51 6.45 34.71
N PHE A 157 11.37 6.45 33.67
CA PHE A 157 12.76 6.87 33.79
C PHE A 157 12.90 8.36 34.12
N CYS A 158 12.09 9.23 33.51
CA CYS A 158 12.04 10.65 33.84
C CYS A 158 11.66 10.88 35.32
N ALA A 159 10.62 10.20 35.81
CA ALA A 159 10.19 10.31 37.20
C ALA A 159 11.26 9.79 38.18
N ALA A 160 11.97 8.71 37.81
CA ALA A 160 12.99 8.11 38.66
C ALA A 160 14.33 8.87 38.65
N ALA A 161 14.62 9.68 37.64
CA ALA A 161 15.93 10.31 37.45
C ALA A 161 16.36 11.22 38.62
N GLY A 162 15.41 11.78 39.38
CA GLY A 162 15.70 12.62 40.56
C GLY A 162 15.97 11.86 41.85
N ILE A 163 15.66 10.56 41.91
CA ILE A 163 15.67 9.77 43.16
C ILE A 163 17.09 9.39 43.61
N PRO A 164 17.98 8.84 42.76
CA PRO A 164 19.29 8.39 43.21
C PRO A 164 20.15 9.54 43.74
N SER A 165 20.98 9.27 44.75
CA SER A 165 21.94 10.25 45.28
C SER A 165 23.18 10.43 44.39
N ARG A 166 23.59 9.36 43.68
CA ARG A 166 24.74 9.38 42.78
C ARG A 166 24.36 9.93 41.41
N ILE A 167 25.13 10.91 40.94
CA ILE A 167 24.89 11.59 39.65
C ILE A 167 24.96 10.61 38.46
N GLU A 168 25.82 9.61 38.51
CA GLU A 168 25.97 8.58 37.48
C GLU A 168 24.64 7.86 37.18
N TYR A 169 23.90 7.47 38.22
CA TYR A 169 22.60 6.82 38.04
C TYR A 169 21.54 7.78 37.50
N ARG A 170 21.61 9.07 37.84
CA ARG A 170 20.70 10.08 37.26
C ARG A 170 20.96 10.23 35.77
N ILE A 171 22.23 10.29 35.36
CA ILE A 171 22.64 10.38 33.95
C ILE A 171 22.19 9.13 33.19
N LEU A 172 22.38 7.93 33.76
CA LEU A 172 21.93 6.68 33.13
C LEU A 172 20.41 6.64 32.94
N LEU A 173 19.63 7.00 33.96
CA LEU A 173 18.16 7.06 33.86
C LEU A 173 17.70 8.08 32.83
N ALA A 174 18.32 9.28 32.80
CA ALA A 174 18.04 10.28 31.78
C ALA A 174 18.39 9.77 30.37
N GLY A 175 19.51 9.06 30.22
CA GLY A 175 19.90 8.41 28.96
C GLY A 175 18.89 7.37 28.50
N PHE A 176 18.40 6.52 29.41
CA PHE A 176 17.34 5.56 29.10
C PHE A 176 16.02 6.22 28.73
N ALA A 177 15.64 7.32 29.39
CA ALA A 177 14.43 8.07 29.04
C ALA A 177 14.50 8.62 27.60
N ILE A 178 15.65 9.20 27.21
CA ILE A 178 15.85 9.70 25.85
C ILE A 178 15.82 8.56 24.84
N LEU A 179 16.50 7.45 25.14
CA LEU A 179 16.52 6.28 24.26
C LEU A 179 15.11 5.70 24.06
N SER A 180 14.34 5.52 25.14
CA SER A 180 12.98 4.99 25.04
C SER A 180 12.05 5.94 24.28
N ALA A 181 12.20 7.26 24.47
CA ALA A 181 11.44 8.26 23.71
C ALA A 181 11.77 8.20 22.21
N GLY A 182 13.06 8.12 21.87
CA GLY A 182 13.53 8.00 20.48
C GLY A 182 13.01 6.73 19.81
N LEU A 183 13.05 5.60 20.52
CA LEU A 183 12.50 4.33 20.01
C LEU A 183 10.98 4.38 19.85
N ALA A 184 10.26 5.01 20.79
CA ALA A 184 8.81 5.18 20.67
C ALA A 184 8.44 6.03 19.44
N TYR A 185 9.20 7.09 19.18
CA TYR A 185 9.05 7.90 17.97
C TYR A 185 9.35 7.10 16.70
N ALA A 186 10.45 6.34 16.68
CA ALA A 186 10.79 5.49 15.54
C ALA A 186 9.67 4.47 15.24
N LEU A 187 9.11 3.81 16.26
CA LEU A 187 7.98 2.89 16.07
C LEU A 187 6.73 3.59 15.54
N ASN A 188 6.46 4.83 15.98
CA ASN A 188 5.36 5.63 15.45
C ASN A 188 5.51 5.89 13.95
N GLU A 189 6.71 6.27 13.50
CA GLU A 189 6.98 6.50 12.08
C GLU A 189 6.83 5.22 11.26
N LEU A 190 7.33 4.09 11.78
CA LEU A 190 7.14 2.80 11.13
C LEU A 190 5.67 2.37 11.10
N GLN A 191 4.89 2.68 12.14
CA GLN A 191 3.46 2.37 12.22
C GLN A 191 2.65 3.06 11.11
N LYS A 192 2.99 4.30 10.72
CA LYS A 192 2.27 5.04 9.66
C LYS A 192 2.24 4.28 8.34
N ASN A 193 3.27 3.49 8.03
CA ASN A 193 3.34 2.68 6.82
C ASN A 193 2.24 1.61 6.69
N PHE A 194 1.55 1.28 7.78
CA PHE A 194 0.41 0.35 7.79
C PHE A 194 -0.95 1.03 7.67
N VAL A 195 -1.02 2.37 7.73
CA VAL A 195 -2.28 3.10 7.77
C VAL A 195 -2.45 3.95 6.53
N PHE A 196 -1.66 5.01 6.44
CA PHE A 196 -1.73 5.96 5.35
C PHE A 196 -0.35 6.59 5.20
N VAL A 197 0.11 6.64 3.96
CA VAL A 197 1.29 7.40 3.56
C VAL A 197 0.87 8.19 2.35
N ASP A 198 1.06 9.51 2.40
CA ASP A 198 0.73 10.31 1.23
C ASP A 198 1.69 9.95 0.10
N TYR A 199 1.12 9.74 -1.10
CA TYR A 199 1.90 9.46 -2.28
C TYR A 199 2.02 10.71 -3.13
N VAL A 200 3.25 11.12 -3.40
CA VAL A 200 3.59 12.22 -4.30
C VAL A 200 4.60 11.68 -5.30
N HIS A 201 4.18 11.56 -6.56
CA HIS A 201 5.00 10.91 -7.60
C HIS A 201 6.35 11.60 -7.82
N ALA A 202 6.42 12.91 -7.60
CA ALA A 202 7.64 13.71 -7.74
C ALA A 202 8.67 13.46 -6.62
N ASP A 203 8.24 12.92 -5.49
CA ASP A 203 9.08 12.72 -4.30
C ASP A 203 9.66 11.30 -4.22
N ILE A 204 9.59 10.54 -5.33
CA ILE A 204 10.11 9.19 -5.41
C ILE A 204 11.54 9.26 -5.94
N ASP A 205 12.48 8.91 -5.08
CA ASP A 205 13.91 8.74 -5.42
C ASP A 205 14.14 7.58 -6.42
#